data_AF-A0A661DAQ5-F1
#
_entry.id   AF-A0A661DAQ5-F1
#
_cell.length_a   1.000
_cell.length_b   1.000
_cell.length_c   1.000
_cell.angle_alpha   90.00
_cell.angle_beta   90.00
_cell.angle_gamma   90.00
#
_symmetry.space_group_name_H-M   'P 1'
#
loop_
_entity.id
_entity.type
_entity.pdbx_description
1 polymer ?
#
loop_
_entity_poly.entity_id
_entity_poly.type
_entity_poly.pdbx_seq_one_letter_code
_entity_poly.pdbx_strand_id
1 'polypeptide(L)'
;MAATLIADVIEPSIFTAYFLQRMLDRWAFHQAGVVSTDPRIDGSIGNGGRTINMPYWGDLTGAGASEVLSDTTPLTPQKIAALQDVAALNFRGKAFAANELAQAVAGSEPMAAIASQVADYWIMDMGTTVNAILTGIF
;
A
#
# COMPACT_ATOMS: atom_id res chain seq x y z
N MET A 1 -59.71 -31.83 27.57
CA MET A 1 -59.58 -30.37 27.44
C MET A 1 -58.53 -30.14 26.38
N ALA A 2 -58.90 -29.58 25.22
CA ALA A 2 -57.95 -29.33 24.14
C ALA A 2 -57.03 -28.19 24.56
N ALA A 3 -55.72 -28.46 24.64
CA ALA A 3 -54.71 -27.45 24.95
C ALA A 3 -54.02 -27.07 23.64
N THR A 4 -53.78 -25.78 23.44
CA THR A 4 -52.96 -25.27 22.33
C THR A 4 -51.57 -25.89 22.41
N LEU A 5 -51.17 -26.62 21.36
CA LEU A 5 -49.85 -27.23 21.25
C LEU A 5 -48.90 -26.28 20.51
N ILE A 6 -47.58 -26.49 20.64
CA ILE A 6 -46.57 -25.72 19.89
C ILE A 6 -46.79 -25.81 18.37
N ALA A 7 -47.42 -26.88 17.87
CA ALA A 7 -47.81 -27.03 16.47
C ALA A 7 -48.94 -26.08 16.03
N ASP A 8 -49.71 -25.52 16.96
CA ASP A 8 -50.85 -24.64 16.71
C ASP A 8 -50.49 -23.14 16.81
N VAL A 9 -49.22 -22.83 17.09
CA VAL A 9 -48.71 -21.45 17.27
C VAL A 9 -47.67 -21.15 16.21
N ILE A 10 -47.83 -20.02 15.52
CA ILE A 10 -46.83 -19.51 14.58
C ILE A 10 -45.68 -18.93 15.39
N GLU A 11 -44.50 -19.51 15.27
CA GLU A 11 -43.29 -19.02 15.92
C GLU A 11 -42.80 -17.73 15.23
N PRO A 12 -42.72 -16.60 15.95
CA PRO A 12 -42.20 -15.37 15.37
C PRO A 12 -40.68 -15.48 15.18
N SER A 13 -40.20 -15.22 13.96
CA SER A 13 -38.76 -15.08 13.73
C SER A 13 -38.29 -13.73 14.27
N ILE A 14 -37.46 -13.77 15.30
CA ILE A 14 -36.82 -12.58 15.86
C ILE A 14 -35.48 -12.41 15.12
N PHE A 15 -35.40 -11.42 14.24
CA PHE A 15 -34.15 -11.05 13.61
C PHE A 15 -33.34 -10.11 14.52
N THR A 16 -32.05 -10.38 14.66
CA THR A 16 -31.11 -9.48 15.36
C THR A 16 -30.60 -8.41 14.41
N ALA A 17 -30.21 -7.26 14.96
CA ALA A 17 -29.61 -6.17 14.20
C ALA A 17 -28.34 -6.62 13.44
N TYR A 18 -28.03 -5.92 12.35
CA TYR A 18 -26.79 -6.14 11.60
C TYR A 18 -25.56 -5.89 12.47
N PHE A 19 -24.57 -6.80 12.39
CA PHE A 19 -23.24 -6.60 12.95
C PHE A 19 -22.23 -6.45 11.82
N LEU A 20 -21.22 -5.62 12.06
CA LEU A 20 -20.17 -5.37 11.09
C LEU A 20 -19.04 -6.38 11.32
N GLN A 21 -18.86 -7.30 10.38
CA GLN A 21 -17.73 -8.23 10.40
C GLN A 21 -16.47 -7.48 9.98
N ARG A 22 -15.56 -7.24 10.93
CA ARG A 22 -14.23 -6.67 10.65
C ARG A 22 -13.23 -7.80 10.47
N MET A 23 -12.58 -7.83 9.31
CA MET A 23 -11.42 -8.68 9.11
C MET A 23 -10.22 -7.97 9.75
N LEU A 24 -9.73 -8.49 10.88
CA LEU A 24 -8.54 -7.98 11.57
C LEU A 24 -7.28 -8.36 10.79
N ASP A 25 -7.02 -7.69 9.66
CA ASP A 25 -5.76 -7.87 8.96
C ASP A 25 -4.77 -6.79 9.42
N ARG A 26 -3.83 -7.19 10.29
CA ARG A 26 -2.80 -6.30 10.81
C ARG A 26 -1.81 -5.99 9.69
N TRP A 27 -1.68 -4.71 9.37
CA TRP A 27 -0.70 -4.22 8.40
C TRP A 27 0.73 -4.33 8.96
N ALA A 28 1.30 -5.53 8.89
CA ALA A 28 2.60 -5.86 9.47
C ALA A 28 3.77 -5.17 8.74
N PHE A 29 3.63 -4.85 7.45
CA PHE A 29 4.74 -4.36 6.63
C PHE A 29 5.25 -2.96 7.03
N HIS A 30 4.35 -2.04 7.41
CA HIS A 30 4.77 -0.72 7.87
C HIS A 30 5.36 -0.77 9.29
N GLN A 31 4.80 -1.59 10.18
CA GLN A 31 5.37 -1.78 11.51
C GLN A 31 6.72 -2.49 11.46
N ALA A 32 6.94 -3.36 10.48
CA ALA A 32 8.20 -4.07 10.27
C ALA A 32 9.30 -3.21 9.64
N GLY A 33 9.04 -1.94 9.29
CA GLY A 33 10.04 -1.04 8.71
C GLY A 33 10.44 -1.37 7.27
N VAL A 34 9.69 -2.24 6.59
CA VAL A 34 9.94 -2.61 5.19
C VAL A 34 9.66 -1.44 4.24
N VAL A 35 8.76 -0.54 4.65
CA VAL A 35 8.40 0.67 3.91
C VAL A 35 8.78 1.88 4.76
N SER A 36 9.54 2.81 4.18
CA SER A 36 9.90 4.09 4.78
C SER A 36 9.82 5.20 3.75
N THR A 37 9.57 6.44 4.21
CA THR A 37 9.52 7.62 3.36
C THR A 37 10.91 8.26 3.23
N ASP A 38 11.31 8.59 2.00
CA ASP A 38 12.55 9.32 1.73
C ASP A 38 12.24 10.78 1.35
N PRO A 39 12.69 11.78 2.13
CA PRO A 39 12.41 13.19 1.87
C PRO A 39 13.00 13.70 0.54
N ARG A 40 13.99 13.03 -0.04
CA ARG A 40 14.59 13.40 -1.34
C ARG A 40 13.64 13.17 -2.51
N ILE A 41 12.75 12.18 -2.36
CA ILE A 41 11.80 11.78 -3.41
C ILE A 41 10.49 12.55 -3.25
N ASP A 42 10.15 12.94 -2.01
CA ASP A 42 8.87 13.56 -1.65
C ASP A 42 8.57 14.84 -2.46
N GLY A 43 9.58 15.70 -2.66
CA GLY A 43 9.47 16.89 -3.50
C GLY A 43 9.28 16.62 -4.99
N SER A 44 9.62 15.41 -5.45
CA SER A 44 9.49 15.01 -6.87
C SER A 44 8.16 14.34 -7.17
N ILE A 45 7.45 13.82 -6.16
CA ILE A 45 6.13 13.16 -6.33
C ILE A 45 5.08 14.15 -6.87
N GLY A 46 5.18 15.42 -6.48
CA GLY A 46 4.24 16.47 -6.91
C GLY A 46 4.40 16.95 -8.36
N ASN A 47 5.53 16.63 -9.01
CA ASN A 47 5.81 17.10 -10.38
C ASN A 47 5.10 16.27 -11.46
N GLY A 48 4.43 15.18 -11.08
CA GLY A 48 3.73 14.28 -12.00
C GLY A 48 4.67 13.39 -12.81
N GLY A 49 4.11 12.32 -13.39
CA GLY A 49 4.86 11.32 -14.15
C GLY A 49 4.68 9.90 -13.62
N ARG A 50 5.19 8.92 -14.38
CA ARG A 50 5.13 7.49 -14.01
C ARG A 50 6.40 7.00 -13.32
N THR A 51 7.51 7.69 -13.50
CA THR A 51 8.82 7.31 -12.97
C THR A 51 9.59 8.52 -12.45
N ILE A 52 10.40 8.30 -11.41
CA ILE A 52 11.33 9.29 -10.85
C ILE A 52 12.75 8.78 -11.12
N ASN A 53 13.55 9.61 -11.78
CA ASN A 53 14.91 9.28 -12.17
C ASN A 53 15.89 9.98 -11.22
N MET A 54 16.73 9.23 -10.50
CA MET A 54 17.65 9.74 -9.49
C MET A 54 19.10 9.50 -9.94
N PRO A 55 19.78 10.50 -10.50
CA PRO A 55 21.18 10.37 -10.86
C PRO A 55 22.09 10.42 -9.63
N TYR A 56 23.15 9.62 -9.63
CA TYR A 56 24.19 9.64 -8.60
C TYR A 56 25.59 9.47 -9.22
N TRP A 57 26.62 9.93 -8.50
CA TRP A 57 28.01 9.73 -8.91
C TRP A 57 28.52 8.38 -8.42
N GLY A 58 29.13 7.62 -9.32
CA GLY A 58 29.82 6.38 -9.02
C GLY A 58 31.10 6.61 -8.20
N ASP A 59 31.47 5.60 -7.43
CA ASP A 59 32.61 5.64 -6.53
C ASP A 59 33.96 5.59 -7.27
N LEU A 60 35.01 6.10 -6.62
CA LEU A 60 36.39 6.14 -7.12
C LEU A 60 37.09 4.77 -7.08
N THR A 61 36.43 3.72 -6.60
CA THR A 61 36.98 2.35 -6.54
C THR A 61 37.38 1.78 -7.92
N GLY A 62 36.83 2.33 -9.01
CA GLY A 62 37.29 2.03 -10.38
C GLY A 62 38.62 2.69 -10.77
N ALA A 63 39.14 3.62 -9.97
CA ALA A 63 40.32 4.44 -10.29
C ALA A 63 41.67 3.72 -10.15
N GLY A 64 41.67 2.46 -9.70
CA GLY A 64 42.87 1.66 -9.50
C GLY A 64 43.63 2.00 -8.22
N ALA A 65 44.75 1.31 -8.00
CA ALA A 65 45.64 1.58 -6.86
C ALA A 65 46.50 2.83 -7.12
N SER A 66 46.96 3.47 -6.05
CA SER A 66 47.85 4.64 -6.14
C SER A 66 49.09 4.34 -6.99
N GLU A 67 49.40 5.23 -7.94
CA GLU A 67 50.63 5.19 -8.71
C GLU A 67 51.82 5.67 -7.84
N VAL A 68 53.03 5.17 -8.11
CA VAL A 68 54.26 5.58 -7.41
C VAL A 68 54.81 6.85 -8.05
N LEU A 69 55.06 7.90 -7.26
CA LEU A 69 55.60 9.17 -7.75
C LEU A 69 57.00 8.99 -8.37
N SER A 70 57.18 9.55 -9.56
CA SER A 70 58.44 9.58 -10.31
C SER A 70 58.71 10.99 -10.84
N ASP A 71 59.97 11.42 -10.84
CA ASP A 71 60.40 12.71 -11.41
C ASP A 71 60.41 12.72 -12.96
N THR A 72 60.16 11.56 -13.58
CA THR A 72 60.22 11.40 -15.06
C THR A 72 58.87 11.02 -15.69
N THR A 73 57.89 10.58 -14.91
CA THR A 73 56.58 10.14 -15.41
C THR A 73 55.44 10.80 -14.62
N PRO A 74 54.53 11.55 -15.29
CA PRO A 74 53.39 12.17 -14.64
C PRO A 74 52.28 11.15 -14.31
N LEU A 75 51.47 11.47 -13.30
CA LEU A 75 50.30 10.67 -12.89
C LEU A 75 49.18 10.69 -13.94
N THR A 76 48.43 9.59 -14.04
CA THR A 76 47.29 9.48 -14.97
C THR A 76 45.97 9.91 -14.32
N PRO A 77 45.28 10.98 -14.80
CA PRO A 77 43.97 11.37 -14.27
C PRO A 77 42.89 10.34 -14.63
N GLN A 78 42.16 9.88 -13.63
CA GLN A 78 41.01 8.97 -13.78
C GLN A 78 39.68 9.74 -13.75
N LYS A 79 38.62 9.16 -14.32
CA LYS A 79 37.27 9.76 -14.37
C LYS A 79 36.29 9.02 -13.46
N ILE A 80 35.29 9.74 -12.96
CA ILE A 80 34.11 9.15 -12.32
C ILE A 80 32.97 8.98 -13.34
N ALA A 81 32.17 7.93 -13.18
CA ALA A 81 30.97 7.71 -13.99
C ALA A 81 29.73 8.15 -13.21
N ALA A 82 28.72 8.68 -13.90
CA ALA A 82 27.39 8.89 -13.32
C ALA A 82 26.51 7.67 -13.62
N LEU A 83 25.67 7.30 -12.66
CA LEU A 83 24.69 6.23 -12.72
C LEU A 83 23.30 6.78 -12.40
N GLN A 84 22.25 6.01 -12.67
CA GLN A 84 20.89 6.47 -12.53
C GLN A 84 19.99 5.36 -11.96
N ASP A 85 19.30 5.67 -10.87
CA ASP A 85 18.24 4.85 -10.31
C ASP A 85 16.87 5.31 -10.83
N VAL A 86 15.92 4.37 -10.92
CA VAL A 86 14.55 4.62 -11.37
C VAL A 86 13.55 4.10 -10.34
N ALA A 87 12.67 4.97 -9.85
CA ALA A 87 11.53 4.61 -9.03
C ALA A 87 10.22 4.73 -9.83
N ALA A 88 9.22 3.90 -9.52
CA ALA A 88 7.90 3.94 -10.16
C ALA A 88 6.84 4.52 -9.23
N LEU A 89 5.93 5.32 -9.79
CA LEU A 89 4.83 5.95 -9.05
C LEU A 89 3.53 5.18 -9.26
N ASN A 90 2.91 4.72 -8.17
CA ASN A 90 1.69 3.91 -8.19
C ASN A 90 0.47 4.73 -7.78
N PHE A 91 -0.45 4.97 -8.72
CA PHE A 91 -1.74 5.61 -8.45
C PHE A 91 -2.87 4.58 -8.54
N ARG A 92 -3.73 4.51 -7.52
CA ARG A 92 -4.88 3.59 -7.48
C ARG A 92 -6.12 4.29 -6.94
N GLY A 93 -7.28 3.83 -7.38
CA GLY A 93 -8.58 4.36 -6.96
C GLY A 93 -9.64 3.27 -6.95
N LYS A 94 -10.61 3.40 -6.03
CA LYS A 94 -11.78 2.53 -5.93
C LYS A 94 -12.99 3.35 -5.47
N ALA A 95 -14.16 3.03 -6.00
CA ALA A 95 -15.43 3.68 -5.66
C ALA A 95 -16.43 2.67 -5.11
N PHE A 96 -17.30 3.15 -4.21
CA PHE A 96 -18.36 2.37 -3.58
C PHE A 96 -19.68 3.13 -3.70
N ALA A 97 -20.79 2.39 -3.79
CA ALA A 97 -22.14 2.95 -3.90
C ALA A 97 -23.12 2.16 -3.03
N ALA A 98 -24.21 2.81 -2.60
CA ALA A 98 -25.31 2.17 -1.88
C ALA A 98 -26.65 2.66 -2.44
N ASN A 99 -27.69 1.82 -2.33
CA ASN A 99 -29.05 2.14 -2.77
C ASN A 99 -29.91 2.56 -1.57
N GLU A 100 -30.65 3.66 -1.71
CA GLU A 100 -31.56 4.21 -0.70
C GLU A 100 -32.76 3.29 -0.40
N LEU A 101 -33.29 2.57 -1.40
CA LEU A 101 -34.37 1.61 -1.15
C LEU A 101 -33.89 0.43 -0.30
N ALA A 102 -32.64 0.01 -0.47
CA ALA A 102 -32.05 -1.07 0.32
C ALA A 102 -31.86 -0.66 1.79
N GLN A 103 -31.53 0.60 2.04
CA GLN A 103 -31.46 1.19 3.39
C GLN A 103 -32.84 1.22 4.07
N ALA A 104 -33.88 1.62 3.34
CA ALA A 104 -35.25 1.66 3.88
C ALA A 104 -35.78 0.27 4.27
N VAL A 105 -35.40 -0.79 3.53
CA VAL A 105 -35.81 -2.17 3.83
C VAL A 105 -34.92 -2.82 4.89
N ALA A 106 -33.62 -2.52 4.91
CA ALA A 106 -32.67 -3.14 5.83
C ALA A 106 -32.70 -2.54 7.25
N GLY A 107 -33.31 -1.37 7.45
CA GLY A 107 -33.37 -0.71 8.76
C GLY A 107 -32.00 -0.27 9.31
N SER A 108 -30.95 -0.32 8.48
CA SER A 108 -29.60 0.14 8.80
C SER A 108 -28.96 0.77 7.56
N GLU A 109 -28.09 1.76 7.79
CA GLU A 109 -27.44 2.58 6.76
C GLU A 109 -26.25 1.86 6.11
N PRO A 110 -26.36 1.33 4.87
CA PRO A 110 -25.25 0.60 4.24
C PRO A 110 -24.06 1.51 3.93
N MET A 111 -24.33 2.79 3.60
CA MET A 111 -23.28 3.77 3.35
C MET A 111 -22.46 4.09 4.61
N ALA A 112 -23.09 4.11 5.78
CA ALA A 112 -22.39 4.30 7.05
C ALA A 112 -21.48 3.10 7.37
N ALA A 113 -21.94 1.88 7.09
CA ALA A 113 -21.12 0.67 7.25
C ALA A 113 -19.90 0.69 6.32
N ILE A 114 -20.08 1.08 5.05
CA ILE A 114 -18.97 1.23 4.09
C ILE A 114 -17.99 2.29 4.58
N ALA A 115 -18.46 3.48 4.96
CA ALA A 115 -17.61 4.58 5.40
C ALA A 115 -16.70 4.18 6.58
N SER A 116 -17.21 3.37 7.52
CA SER A 116 -16.42 2.88 8.66
C SER A 116 -15.31 1.90 8.27
N GLN A 117 -15.39 1.26 7.10
CA GLN A 117 -14.46 0.22 6.63
C GLN A 117 -13.48 0.71 5.55
N VAL A 118 -13.74 1.86 4.90
CA VAL A 118 -12.89 2.36 3.81
C VAL A 118 -11.44 2.58 4.25
N ALA A 119 -11.22 3.04 5.48
CA ALA A 119 -9.86 3.21 6.01
C ALA A 119 -9.11 1.87 6.09
N ASP A 120 -9.73 0.85 6.67
CA ASP A 120 -9.14 -0.50 6.78
C ASP A 120 -8.93 -1.14 5.39
N TYR A 121 -9.84 -0.90 4.44
CA TYR A 121 -9.70 -1.37 3.06
C TYR A 121 -8.40 -0.90 2.40
N TRP A 122 -8.08 0.39 2.51
CA TRP A 122 -6.87 0.94 1.89
C TRP A 122 -5.59 0.42 2.51
N ILE A 123 -5.61 0.17 3.82
CA ILE A 123 -4.50 -0.45 4.52
C ILE A 123 -4.22 -1.86 3.96
N MET A 124 -5.26 -2.67 3.76
CA MET A 124 -5.12 -4.00 3.14
C MET A 124 -4.61 -3.90 1.69
N ASP A 125 -5.18 -2.99 0.89
CA ASP A 125 -4.80 -2.79 -0.52
C ASP A 125 -3.32 -2.41 -0.66
N MET A 126 -2.81 -1.52 0.20
CA MET A 126 -1.39 -1.20 0.24
C MET A 126 -0.52 -2.41 0.61
N GLY A 127 -0.96 -3.25 1.55
CA GLY A 127 -0.27 -4.49 1.90
C GLY A 127 -0.16 -5.46 0.72
N THR A 128 -1.27 -5.68 -0.01
CA THR A 128 -1.26 -6.52 -1.21
C THR A 128 -0.36 -5.97 -2.32
N THR A 129 -0.31 -4.65 -2.46
CA THR A 129 0.55 -3.98 -3.45
C THR A 129 2.03 -4.22 -3.12
N VAL A 130 2.43 -4.05 -1.86
CA VAL A 130 3.81 -4.31 -1.40
C VAL A 130 4.18 -5.78 -1.63
N ASN A 131 3.29 -6.71 -1.28
CA ASN A 131 3.53 -8.14 -1.49
C ASN A 131 3.73 -8.48 -2.97
N ALA A 132 2.93 -7.88 -3.86
CA ALA A 132 3.07 -8.07 -5.30
C ALA A 132 4.41 -7.51 -5.83
N ILE A 133 4.85 -6.36 -5.32
CA ILE A 133 6.16 -5.78 -5.66
C ILE A 133 7.28 -6.72 -5.22
N LEU A 134 7.26 -7.20 -3.97
CA LEU A 134 8.27 -8.12 -3.45
C LEU A 134 8.32 -9.44 -4.24
N THR A 135 7.15 -9.99 -4.58
CA THR A 135 7.05 -11.21 -5.40
C THR A 135 7.55 -11.01 -6.84
N GLY A 136 7.52 -9.78 -7.36
CA GLY A 136 8.05 -9.48 -8.68
C GLY A 136 9.57 -9.24 -8.73
N ILE A 137 10.18 -8.93 -7.58
CA ILE A 137 11.63 -8.66 -7.47
C ILE A 137 12.43 -9.97 -7.33
N PHE A 138 11.90 -10.93 -6.57
CA PHE A 138 12.55 -12.21 -6.27
C PHE A 138 12.02 -13.33 -7.16
#